data_AF-A0A942YPG9-F1
#
_entry.id   AF-A0A942YPG9-F1
#
_cell.length_a   1.000
_cell.length_b   1.000
_cell.length_c   1.000
_cell.angle_alpha   90.00
_cell.angle_beta   90.00
_cell.angle_gamma   90.00
#
_symmetry.space_group_name_H-M   'P 1'
#
loop_
_entity.id
_entity.type
_entity.pdbx_description
1 polymer ?
#
loop_
_entity_poly.entity_id
_entity_poly.type
_entity_poly.pdbx_seq_one_letter_code
_entity_poly.pdbx_strand_id
1 'polypeptide(L)' 'MLKDFKNKRYWILMPPFLIIGLLLITLLSGNYKYLSFLTIIVFWIIYHSWNDQAEKHKKRE' A
#
# COMPACT_ATOMS: atom_id res chain seq x y z
N MET A 1 11.91 -15.28 11.70
CA MET A 1 10.50 -15.23 12.13
C MET A 1 9.88 -13.88 11.73
N LEU A 2 9.70 -13.64 10.42
CA LEU A 2 9.23 -12.36 9.83
C LEU A 2 8.05 -12.54 8.86
N LYS A 3 7.53 -13.77 8.72
CA LYS A 3 6.46 -14.05 7.76
C LYS A 3 5.09 -13.63 8.30
N ASP A 4 4.84 -13.76 9.60
CA ASP A 4 3.50 -13.55 10.17
C ASP A 4 3.09 -12.07 10.28
N PHE A 5 4.03 -11.16 10.54
CA PHE A 5 3.74 -9.72 10.60
C PHE A 5 3.57 -9.08 9.22
N LYS A 6 4.24 -9.63 8.20
CA LYS A 6 4.11 -9.17 6.81
C LYS A 6 2.68 -9.33 6.32
N ASN A 7 2.06 -10.48 6.61
CA ASN A 7 0.69 -10.77 6.20
C ASN A 7 -0.33 -9.86 6.88
N LYS A 8 -0.20 -9.57 8.18
CA LYS A 8 -1.16 -8.70 8.90
C LYS A 8 -1.20 -7.28 8.34
N ARG A 9 -0.04 -6.66 8.11
CA ARG A 9 0.02 -5.28 7.58
C ARG A 9 -0.43 -5.21 6.14
N TYR A 10 -0.05 -6.21 5.33
CA TYR A 10 -0.52 -6.32 3.97
C TYR A 10 -2.05 -6.38 3.90
N TRP A 11 -2.68 -7.22 4.74
CA TRP A 11 -4.13 -7.33 4.83
C TRP A 11 -4.84 -6.08 5.35
N ILE A 12 -4.18 -5.21 6.13
CA ILE A 12 -4.74 -3.93 6.59
C ILE A 12 -4.60 -2.84 5.52
N LEU A 13 -3.49 -2.79 4.78
CA LEU A 13 -3.31 -1.82 3.70
C LEU A 13 -4.10 -2.16 2.45
N MET A 14 -4.35 -3.45 2.19
CA MET A 14 -5.04 -3.90 0.98
C MET A 14 -6.47 -3.34 0.85
N PRO A 15 -7.39 -3.44 1.83
CA PRO A 15 -8.74 -2.89 1.73
C PRO A 15 -8.80 -1.39 1.44
N PRO A 16 -8.10 -0.50 2.16
CA PRO A 16 -8.16 0.94 1.87
C PRO A 16 -7.60 1.26 0.49
N PHE A 17 -6.52 0.61 0.04
CA PHE A 17 -6.00 0.83 -1.31
C PHE A 17 -6.89 0.27 -2.42
N LEU A 18 -7.61 -0.83 -2.18
CA LEU A 18 -8.63 -1.35 -3.08
C LEU A 18 -9.79 -0.36 -3.21
N ILE A 19 -10.27 0.17 -2.09
CA ILE A 19 -11.37 1.16 -2.07
C ILE A 19 -10.94 2.44 -2.80
N ILE A 20 -9.73 2.95 -2.52
CA ILE A 20 -9.19 4.14 -3.20
C ILE A 20 -9.05 3.88 -4.70
N GLY A 21 -8.50 2.73 -5.11
CA GLY A 21 -8.37 2.37 -6.52
C GLY A 21 -9.72 2.28 -7.24
N LEU A 22 -10.73 1.69 -6.59
CA LEU A 22 -12.08 1.58 -7.13
C LEU A 22 -12.76 2.95 -7.27
N LEU A 23 -12.60 3.82 -6.27
CA LEU A 23 -13.04 5.21 -6.31
C LEU A 23 -12.36 6.00 -7.43
N LEU A 24 -11.05 5.83 -7.62
CA LEU A 24 -10.35 6.46 -8.74
C LEU A 24 -10.86 5.96 -10.09
N ILE A 25 -11.21 4.69 -10.24
CA ILE A 25 -11.73 4.19 -11.52
C ILE A 25 -13.13 4.74 -11.82
N THR A 26 -13.98 4.94 -10.79
CA THR A 26 -15.36 5.40 -10.97
C THR A 26 -15.50 6.92 -11.04
N LEU A 27 -14.71 7.67 -10.27
CA LEU A 27 -14.78 9.13 -10.25
C LEU A 27 -13.99 9.81 -11.39
N LEU A 28 -12.99 9.12 -11.94
CA LEU A 28 -11.98 9.77 -12.77
C LEU A 28 -12.25 9.54 -14.27
N SER A 29 -12.53 10.64 -14.98
CA SER A 29 -12.78 10.64 -16.42
C SER A 29 -11.55 10.17 -17.21
N GLY A 30 -11.79 9.54 -18.38
CA GLY A 30 -10.85 8.67 -19.11
C GLY A 30 -9.41 9.18 -19.27
N ASN A 31 -9.21 10.49 -19.38
CA ASN A 31 -7.89 11.09 -19.53
C ASN A 31 -6.99 10.93 -18.30
N TYR A 32 -7.56 10.75 -17.11
CA TYR A 32 -6.82 10.68 -15.85
C TYR A 32 -6.64 9.26 -15.33
N LYS A 33 -7.15 8.24 -16.02
CA LYS A 33 -7.07 6.82 -15.60
C LYS A 33 -5.64 6.34 -15.36
N TYR A 34 -4.63 7.03 -15.90
CA TYR A 34 -3.22 6.78 -15.58
C TYR A 34 -2.91 6.99 -14.08
N LEU A 35 -3.67 7.84 -13.37
CA LEU A 35 -3.54 8.01 -11.92
C LEU A 35 -3.95 6.74 -11.14
N SER A 36 -4.81 5.90 -11.70
CA SER A 36 -5.16 4.59 -11.12
C SER A 36 -3.96 3.63 -11.09
N PHE A 37 -3.03 3.75 -12.05
CA PHE A 37 -1.76 3.01 -12.00
C PHE A 37 -0.81 3.58 -10.95
N LEU A 38 -0.85 4.89 -10.73
CA LEU A 38 -0.07 5.55 -9.69
C LEU A 38 -0.43 5.01 -8.30
N THR A 39 -1.69 4.62 -8.09
CA THR A 39 -2.17 4.06 -6.81
C THR A 39 -1.44 2.77 -6.44
N ILE A 40 -1.07 1.95 -7.43
CA ILE A 40 -0.30 0.70 -7.23
C ILE A 40 1.13 1.02 -6.79
N ILE A 41 1.75 2.04 -7.38
CA ILE A 41 3.10 2.48 -7.04
C ILE A 41 3.11 3.03 -5.61
N VAL A 42 2.15 3.89 -5.27
CA VAL A 42 2.00 4.45 -3.92
C VAL A 42 1.78 3.35 -2.89
N PHE A 43 0.95 2.34 -3.19
CA PHE A 43 0.77 1.17 -2.32
C PHE A 43 2.10 0.49 -1.99
N TRP A 44 2.92 0.23 -3.01
CA TRP A 44 4.22 -0.41 -2.85
C TRP A 44 5.18 0.42 -2.00
N ILE A 45 5.23 1.75 -2.22
CA ILE A 45 6.09 2.65 -1.45
C ILE A 45 5.70 2.65 0.03
N ILE A 46 4.40 2.79 0.34
CA ILE A 46 3.94 2.81 1.74
C ILE A 46 4.20 1.46 2.39
N TYR A 47 3.92 0.35 1.70
CA TYR A 47 4.15 -0.99 2.21
C TYR A 47 5.63 -1.24 2.52
N HIS A 48 6.54 -0.90 1.59
CA HIS A 48 7.98 -1.08 1.81
C HIS A 48 8.53 -0.15 2.87
N SER A 49 8.10 1.11 2.89
CA SER A 49 8.54 2.11 3.88
C SER A 49 8.12 1.70 5.28
N TRP A 50 6.87 1.24 5.47
CA TRP A 50 6.42 0.73 6.77
C TRP A 50 7.17 -0.54 7.18
N ASN A 51 7.44 -1.43 6.23
CA ASN A 51 8.21 -2.64 6.51
C ASN A 51 9.63 -2.30 6.98
N ASP A 52 10.32 -1.38 6.30
CA ASP A 52 11.67 -0.94 6.63
C ASP A 52 11.74 -0.21 7.98
N GLN A 53 10.76 0.65 8.28
CA GLN A 53 10.63 1.34 9.57
C GLN A 53 10.51 0.34 10.72
N ALA A 54 9.68 -0.69 10.57
CA ALA A 54 9.51 -1.69 11.61
C ALA A 54 10.73 -2.58 11.81
N GLU A 55 11.49 -2.85 10.74
CA GLU A 55 12.74 -3.59 10.81
C GLU A 55 13.83 -2.77 11.51
N LYS A 56 13.88 -1.45 11.25
CA LYS A 56 14.76 -0.49 11.94
C LYS A 56 14.46 -0.36 13.43
N HIS A 57 13.19 -0.35 13.82
CA HIS A 57 12.81 -0.32 15.24
C HIS A 57 13.26 -1.58 15.98
N LYS A 58 13.13 -2.76 15.35
CA LYS A 58 13.56 -4.03 15.96
C LYS A 58 15.09 -4.20 16.05
N LYS A 59 15.86 -3.47 15.25
CA LYS A 59 17.33 -3.47 15.30
C LYS A 59 17.92 -2.51 16.35
N ARG A 60 17.10 -1.61 16.91
CA ARG A 60 17.50 -0.63 17.94
C ARG A 60 17.14 -1.08 19.36
N GLU A 61 16.35 -2.13 19.50
CA GLU A 61 16.11 -2.86 20.76
C GLU A 61 17.06 -4.06 20.86
#